data_AF-A0A2X3CBU7-F1
#
_entry.id   AF-A0A2X3CBU7-F1
#
_cell.length_a   1.000
_cell.length_b   1.000
_cell.length_c   1.000
_cell.angle_alpha   90.00
_cell.angle_beta   90.00
_cell.angle_gamma   90.00
#
_symmetry.space_group_name_H-M   'P 1'
#
loop_
_entity.id
_entity.type
_entity.pdbx_description
1 polymer ?
#
loop_
_entity_poly.entity_id
_entity_poly.type
_entity_poly.pdbx_seq_one_letter_code
_entity_poly.pdbx_strand_id
1 'polypeptide(L)' 'MISAGSDDKRRRYFTQLLAELDVYQEKLRVWEASPQVTEPVRRLVEMLHKYQHVLTSS' A
#
# COMPACT_ATOMS: atom_id res chain seq x y z
N MET A 1 -7.54 -24.42 -11.68
CA MET A 1 -6.94 -24.01 -10.38
C MET A 1 -5.84 -22.97 -10.59
N ILE A 2 -6.17 -21.78 -11.08
CA ILE A 2 -5.16 -20.72 -11.37
C ILE A 2 -5.03 -19.71 -10.20
N SER A 3 -5.90 -19.81 -9.18
CA SER A 3 -6.06 -18.75 -8.20
C SER A 3 -4.98 -18.69 -7.11
N ALA A 4 -4.48 -19.82 -6.58
CA ALA A 4 -3.59 -19.79 -5.40
C ALA A 4 -2.20 -19.19 -5.66
N GLY A 5 -1.58 -19.51 -6.80
CA GLY A 5 -0.24 -18.99 -7.15
C GLY A 5 -0.24 -17.52 -7.61
N SER A 6 -1.36 -17.07 -8.20
CA SER A 6 -1.56 -15.65 -8.55
C SER A 6 -1.83 -14.82 -7.29
N ASP A 7 -2.58 -15.37 -6.32
CA ASP A 7 -2.90 -14.69 -5.07
C ASP A 7 -1.66 -14.45 -4.20
N ASP A 8 -0.76 -15.44 -4.09
CA ASP A 8 0.48 -15.29 -3.30
C ASP A 8 1.41 -14.22 -3.90
N LYS A 9 1.59 -14.23 -5.23
CA LYS A 9 2.37 -13.18 -5.92
C LYS A 9 1.73 -11.80 -5.74
N ARG A 10 0.43 -11.70 -5.94
CA ARG A 10 -0.32 -10.45 -5.76
C ARG A 10 -0.16 -9.92 -4.35
N ARG A 11 -0.24 -10.79 -3.34
CA ARG A 11 -0.04 -10.44 -1.93
C ARG A 11 1.38 -9.97 -1.64
N ARG A 12 2.41 -10.64 -2.20
CA ARG A 12 3.81 -10.21 -2.06
C ARG A 12 4.07 -8.84 -2.67
N TYR A 13 3.65 -8.61 -3.92
CA TYR A 13 3.78 -7.31 -4.57
C TYR A 13 3.02 -6.22 -3.82
N PHE A 14 1.86 -6.57 -3.28
CA PHE A 14 1.05 -5.66 -2.47
C PHE A 14 1.75 -5.24 -1.18
N THR A 15 2.28 -6.21 -0.42
CA THR A 15 3.06 -5.92 0.80
C THR A 15 4.32 -5.12 0.50
N GLN A 16 4.99 -5.41 -0.63
CA GLN A 16 6.16 -4.64 -1.06
C GLN A 16 5.79 -3.19 -1.40
N LEU A 17 4.69 -2.96 -2.13
CA LEU A 17 4.20 -1.62 -2.43
C LEU A 17 3.88 -0.82 -1.17
N LEU A 18 3.25 -1.46 -0.17
CA LEU A 18 2.97 -0.82 1.12
C LEU A 18 4.26 -0.43 1.85
N ALA A 19 5.26 -1.32 1.89
CA ALA A 19 6.55 -1.02 2.51
C ALA A 19 7.27 0.14 1.80
N GLU A 20 7.21 0.19 0.46
CA GLU A 20 7.77 1.31 -0.30
C GLU A 20 7.02 2.63 -0.01
N LEU A 21 5.69 2.60 0.08
CA LEU A 21 4.88 3.77 0.41
C LEU A 21 5.15 4.31 1.83
N ASP A 22 5.42 3.44 2.80
CA ASP A 22 5.81 3.85 4.16
C ASP A 22 7.14 4.62 4.14
N VAL A 23 8.14 4.11 3.40
CA VAL A 23 9.42 4.81 3.23
C VAL A 23 9.22 6.17 2.54
N TYR A 24 8.33 6.25 1.55
CA TYR A 24 7.99 7.52 0.92
C TYR A 24 7.30 8.49 1.87
N GLN A 25 6.37 8.04 2.71
CA GLN A 25 5.72 8.88 3.72
C GLN A 25 6.71 9.41 4.75
N GLU A 26 7.66 8.58 5.19
CA GLU A 26 8.71 9.02 6.11
C GLU A 26 9.60 10.09 5.48
N LYS A 27 9.98 9.92 4.20
CA LYS A 27 10.71 10.94 3.44
C LYS A 27 9.91 12.23 3.30
N LEU A 28 8.63 12.15 2.94
CA LEU A 28 7.75 13.31 2.84
C LEU A 28 7.63 14.07 4.16
N ARG A 29 7.60 13.35 5.29
CA ARG A 29 7.61 13.96 6.64
C ARG A 29 8.92 14.67 6.93
N VAL A 30 10.06 14.04 6.64
CA VAL A 30 11.40 14.64 6.84
C VAL A 30 11.60 15.86 5.95
N TRP A 31 11.01 15.86 4.77
CA TRP A 31 11.15 16.94 3.78
C TRP A 31 10.09 18.04 3.93
N GLU A 32 9.26 17.97 4.98
CA GLU A 32 8.14 18.89 5.24
C GLU A 32 7.27 19.13 3.99
N ALA A 33 7.03 18.05 3.24
CA ALA A 33 6.32 18.13 1.97
C ALA A 33 4.89 18.64 2.15
N SER A 34 4.42 19.43 1.19
CA SER A 34 3.11 20.07 1.23
C SER A 34 1.99 19.06 1.53
N PRO A 35 1.01 19.41 2.38
CA PRO A 35 -0.19 18.62 2.65
C PRO A 35 -0.90 18.12 1.38
N GLN A 36 -0.80 18.89 0.28
CA GLN A 36 -1.40 18.52 -1.00
C GLN A 36 -0.85 17.22 -1.59
N VAL A 37 0.36 16.80 -1.19
CA VAL A 37 1.01 15.58 -1.68
C VAL A 37 1.01 14.47 -0.62
N THR A 38 1.05 14.81 0.65
CA THR A 38 1.01 13.84 1.76
C THR A 38 -0.40 13.30 2.02
N GLU A 39 -1.46 14.11 1.90
CA GLU A 39 -2.85 13.67 2.10
C GLU A 39 -3.30 12.58 1.11
N PRO A 40 -3.06 12.72 -0.21
CA PRO A 40 -3.43 11.70 -1.19
C PRO A 40 -2.68 10.39 -0.98
N VAL A 41 -1.39 10.46 -0.64
CA VAL A 41 -0.54 9.29 -0.40
C VAL A 41 -1.04 8.52 0.83
N ARG A 42 -1.35 9.23 1.92
CA ARG A 42 -1.92 8.63 3.13
C ARG A 42 -3.26 7.95 2.85
N ARG A 43 -4.17 8.62 2.12
CA ARG A 43 -5.46 8.02 1.72
C ARG A 43 -5.28 6.78 0.86
N LEU A 44 -4.29 6.78 -0.04
CA LEU A 44 -4.02 5.64 -0.91
C LEU A 44 -3.55 4.43 -0.09
N VAL A 45 -2.66 4.64 0.89
CA VAL A 45 -2.24 3.59 1.84
C VAL A 45 -3.42 3.09 2.68
N GLU A 46 -4.26 3.96 3.21
CA GLU A 46 -5.46 3.56 3.96
C GLU A 46 -6.44 2.74 3.09
N MET A 47 -6.62 3.12 1.83
CA MET A 47 -7.42 2.34 0.87
C MET A 47 -6.79 0.97 0.64
N LEU A 48 -5.48 0.91 0.38
CA LEU A 48 -4.76 -0.34 0.19
C LEU A 48 -4.94 -1.24 1.43
N HIS A 49 -4.73 -0.75 2.64
CA HIS A 49 -4.96 -1.52 3.87
C HIS A 49 -6.39 -2.11 3.96
N LYS A 50 -7.41 -1.36 3.52
CA LYS A 50 -8.79 -1.90 3.41
C LYS A 50 -8.91 -3.01 2.36
N TYR A 51 -8.27 -2.86 1.20
CA TYR A 51 -8.27 -3.90 0.17
C TYR A 51 -7.50 -5.16 0.57
N GLN A 52 -6.49 -5.05 1.44
CA GLN A 52 -5.78 -6.21 1.96
C GLN A 52 -6.75 -7.22 2.59
N HIS A 53 -7.72 -6.73 3.38
CA HIS A 53 -8.76 -7.56 3.99
C HIS A 53 -9.71 -8.19 2.95
N VAL A 54 -10.10 -7.43 1.93
CA VAL A 54 -10.96 -7.93 0.84
C VAL A 54 -10.25 -9.01 0.01
N LEU A 55 -8.94 -8.87 -0.22
CA LEU A 55 -8.13 -9.88 -0.90
C LEU A 55 -7.84 -11.12 -0.04
N THR A 56 -7.86 -11.00 1.29
CA THR A 56 -7.61 -12.12 2.21
C THR A 56 -8.87 -12.88 2.59
N SER A 57 -10.05 -12.28 2.46
CA SER A 57 -11.33 -12.96 2.60
C SER A 57 -11.78 -13.53 1.24
N SER A 58 -11.28 -14.70 0.87
CA SER A 58 -11.82 -15.51 -0.24
C SER A 58 -11.76 -16.98 0.13
#